data_AF-A0A9Q0D712-F1
#
_entry.id   AF-A0A9Q0D712-F1
#
_cell.length_a   1.000
_cell.length_b   1.000
_cell.length_c   1.000
_cell.angle_alpha   90.00
_cell.angle_beta   90.00
_cell.angle_gamma   90.00
#
_symmetry.space_group_name_H-M   'P 1'
#
loop_
_entity.id
_entity.type
_entity.pdbx_description
1 polymer ?
#
loop_
_entity_poly.entity_id
_entity_poly.type
_entity_poly.pdbx_seq_one_letter_code
_entity_poly.pdbx_strand_id
1 'polypeptide(L)'
;MAADSDPETEVFEITDFTTASEWERFVSRFEEVLNDWKLIGSSAGRSSPEKGEYTSGTWEEKSQEINFADFKFCITHHYLKQESDKSDLKEELEE
;
A
#
# COMPACT_ATOMS: atom_id res chain seq x y z
N MET A 1 -26.45 48.36 -28.79
CA MET A 1 -26.79 46.93 -28.58
C MET A 1 -26.10 46.53 -27.30
N ALA A 2 -26.85 46.27 -26.23
CA ALA A 2 -26.29 45.76 -24.98
C ALA A 2 -26.16 44.25 -25.14
N ALA A 3 -25.00 43.70 -24.78
CA ALA A 3 -24.77 42.27 -24.74
C ALA A 3 -25.54 41.70 -23.54
N ASP A 4 -26.61 40.96 -23.81
CA ASP A 4 -27.17 40.01 -22.85
C ASP A 4 -26.13 38.90 -22.68
N SER A 5 -25.33 38.99 -21.62
CA SER A 5 -24.60 37.84 -21.09
C SER A 5 -25.59 37.05 -20.24
N ASP A 6 -26.19 36.02 -20.83
CA ASP A 6 -27.05 35.06 -20.14
C ASP A 6 -26.28 34.39 -18.99
N PRO A 7 -26.68 34.58 -17.71
CA PRO A 7 -26.08 33.91 -16.56
C PRO A 7 -26.48 32.43 -16.44
N GLU A 8 -27.26 31.90 -17.39
CA GLU A 8 -27.85 30.55 -17.34
C GLU A 8 -26.90 29.43 -17.80
N THR A 9 -25.65 29.75 -18.15
CA THR A 9 -24.63 28.79 -18.63
C THR A 9 -23.48 28.57 -17.64
N GLU A 10 -23.61 28.97 -16.37
CA GLU A 10 -22.73 28.45 -15.30
C GLU A 10 -23.18 27.03 -14.93
N VAL A 11 -22.83 26.07 -15.79
CA VAL A 11 -22.83 24.66 -15.45
C VAL A 11 -21.67 24.46 -14.48
N PHE A 12 -21.95 24.60 -13.19
CA PHE A 12 -20.97 24.24 -12.16
C PHE A 12 -20.62 22.77 -12.36
N GLU A 13 -19.36 22.49 -12.64
CA GLU A 13 -18.79 21.14 -12.57
C GLU A 13 -18.95 20.69 -11.12
N ILE A 14 -19.98 19.86 -10.86
CA ILE A 14 -20.14 19.25 -9.54
C ILE A 14 -19.05 18.19 -9.46
N THR A 15 -17.94 18.54 -8.81
CA THR A 15 -16.92 17.57 -8.44
C THR A 15 -17.54 16.59 -7.44
N ASP A 16 -17.73 15.35 -7.85
CA ASP A 16 -18.24 14.28 -7.00
C ASP A 16 -17.15 13.84 -6.00
N PHE A 17 -17.30 14.22 -4.73
CA PHE A 17 -16.48 13.75 -3.60
C PHE A 17 -17.06 12.49 -2.91
N THR A 18 -18.18 11.96 -3.40
CA THR A 18 -18.84 10.77 -2.84
C THR A 18 -18.35 9.48 -3.48
N THR A 19 -17.78 9.57 -4.68
CA THR A 19 -17.04 8.46 -5.29
C THR A 19 -15.59 8.48 -4.81
N ALA A 20 -15.07 7.33 -4.38
CA ALA A 20 -13.66 7.20 -4.02
C ALA A 20 -12.79 7.77 -5.17
N SER A 21 -11.84 8.62 -4.84
CA SER A 21 -10.87 9.15 -5.80
C SER A 21 -9.97 8.03 -6.32
N GLU A 22 -9.36 8.22 -7.49
CA GLU A 22 -8.28 7.36 -7.97
C GLU A 22 -7.13 7.27 -6.95
N TRP A 23 -6.89 8.36 -6.22
CA TRP A 23 -5.92 8.38 -5.13
C TRP A 23 -6.32 7.45 -3.99
N GLU A 24 -7.57 7.52 -3.54
CA GLU A 24 -8.06 6.69 -2.44
C GLU A 24 -8.04 5.21 -2.82
N ARG A 25 -8.44 4.87 -4.06
CA ARG A 25 -8.31 3.49 -4.57
C ARG A 25 -6.85 3.02 -4.60
N PHE A 26 -5.93 3.87 -5.00
CA PHE A 26 -4.51 3.54 -5.00
C PHE A 26 -3.96 3.32 -3.59
N VAL A 27 -4.28 4.22 -2.65
CA VAL A 27 -3.87 4.07 -1.25
C VAL A 27 -4.42 2.79 -0.65
N SER A 28 -5.69 2.43 -0.89
CA SER A 28 -6.25 1.17 -0.41
C SER A 28 -5.50 -0.05 -0.97
N ARG A 29 -5.10 -0.04 -2.25
CA ARG A 29 -4.31 -1.13 -2.85
C ARG A 29 -2.89 -1.17 -2.30
N PHE A 30 -2.30 -0.01 -2.03
CA PHE A 30 -0.99 0.08 -1.41
C PHE A 30 -1.00 -0.48 0.02
N GLU A 31 -2.00 -0.11 0.83
CA GLU A 31 -2.20 -0.64 2.18
C GLU A 31 -2.46 -2.16 2.18
N GLU A 32 -3.26 -2.65 1.22
CA GLU A 32 -3.48 -4.09 1.02
C GLU A 32 -2.15 -4.84 0.79
N VAL A 33 -1.26 -4.32 -0.05
CA VAL A 33 0.06 -4.91 -0.31
C VAL A 33 0.93 -4.93 0.95
N LEU A 34 0.95 -3.82 1.71
CA LEU A 34 1.73 -3.75 2.94
C LEU A 34 1.18 -4.68 4.04
N ASN A 35 -0.13 -4.85 4.10
CA ASN A 35 -0.80 -5.72 5.04
C ASN A 35 -0.60 -7.21 4.67
N ASP A 36 -0.70 -7.57 3.39
CA ASP A 36 -0.37 -8.91 2.88
C ASP A 36 1.07 -9.31 3.25
N TRP A 37 1.99 -8.36 3.17
CA TRP A 37 3.39 -8.57 3.58
C TRP A 37 3.60 -8.56 5.09
N LYS A 38 2.54 -8.43 5.89
CA LYS A 38 2.57 -8.33 7.36
C LYS A 38 3.54 -7.26 7.86
N LEU A 39 3.67 -6.15 7.13
CA LEU A 39 4.55 -5.03 7.51
C LEU A 39 3.87 -4.08 8.49
N ILE A 40 2.54 -4.04 8.46
CA ILE A 40 1.71 -3.20 9.31
C ILE A 40 1.22 -4.07 10.47
N GLY A 41 2.07 -4.27 11.47
CA GLY A 41 1.78 -5.11 12.63
C GLY A 41 2.96 -5.13 13.59
N SER A 42 2.69 -5.36 14.88
CA SER A 42 3.74 -5.42 15.89
C SER A 42 4.74 -6.52 15.54
N SER A 43 5.96 -6.15 15.17
CA SER A 43 7.06 -7.09 14.97
C SER A 43 7.60 -7.66 16.29
N ALA A 44 6.75 -7.80 17.31
CA ALA A 44 7.13 -8.13 18.69
C ALA A 44 7.90 -9.45 18.85
N GLY A 45 8.00 -10.27 17.79
CA GLY A 45 8.82 -11.49 17.75
C GLY A 45 10.08 -11.42 16.89
N ARG A 46 10.33 -10.34 16.12
CA ARG A 46 11.55 -10.21 15.32
C ARG A 46 12.71 -9.84 16.23
N SER A 47 13.47 -10.85 16.62
CA SER A 47 14.79 -10.68 17.24
C SER A 47 15.59 -9.68 16.41
N SER A 48 16.14 -8.66 17.06
CA SER A 48 17.09 -7.77 16.40
C SER A 48 18.20 -8.65 15.79
N PRO A 49 18.44 -8.59 14.47
CA PRO A 49 19.47 -9.41 13.84
C PRO A 49 20.82 -9.19 14.52
N GLU A 50 21.58 -10.27 14.72
CA GLU A 50 22.88 -10.18 15.36
C GLU A 50 23.86 -9.33 14.53
N LYS A 51 24.87 -8.79 15.20
CA LYS A 51 25.85 -7.88 14.60
C LYS A 51 26.60 -8.58 13.46
N GLY A 52 26.26 -8.22 12.22
CA GLY A 52 26.88 -8.75 11.00
C GLY A 52 25.90 -9.40 10.03
N GLU A 53 24.70 -9.77 10.49
CA GLU A 53 23.69 -10.44 9.67
C GLU A 53 23.20 -9.60 8.49
N TYR A 54 23.10 -8.27 8.63
CA TYR A 54 22.75 -7.40 7.50
C TYR A 54 23.77 -7.44 6.35
N THR A 55 25.02 -7.81 6.63
CA THR A 55 26.12 -7.85 5.64
C THR A 55 26.43 -9.26 5.14
N SER A 56 26.07 -10.30 5.89
CA SER A 56 26.37 -11.70 5.56
C SER A 56 25.15 -12.58 5.33
N GLY A 57 23.96 -12.11 5.70
CA GLY A 57 22.72 -12.87 5.58
C GLY A 57 22.16 -12.84 4.15
N THR A 58 21.25 -13.79 3.89
CA THR A 58 20.59 -13.89 2.59
C THR A 58 19.43 -12.92 2.53
N TRP A 59 19.48 -11.96 1.61
CA TRP A 59 18.39 -11.03 1.35
C TRP A 59 17.40 -11.66 0.37
N GLU A 60 16.12 -11.52 0.67
CA GLU A 60 15.03 -11.85 -0.24
C GLU A 60 14.25 -10.58 -0.59
N GLU A 61 13.55 -10.62 -1.71
CA GLU A 61 12.69 -9.53 -2.15
C GLU A 61 11.31 -10.06 -2.56
N LYS A 62 10.29 -9.28 -2.25
CA LYS A 62 8.93 -9.46 -2.76
C LYS A 62 8.57 -8.21 -3.54
N SER A 63 7.99 -8.41 -4.73
CA SER A 63 7.59 -7.31 -5.61
C SER A 63 6.13 -7.44 -6.02
N GLN A 64 5.42 -6.32 -6.04
CA GLN A 64 4.02 -6.25 -6.46
C GLN A 64 3.81 -5.01 -7.35
N GLU A 65 3.14 -5.22 -8.48
CA GLU A 65 2.75 -4.12 -9.37
C GLU A 65 1.37 -3.61 -8.96
N ILE A 66 1.25 -2.28 -8.82
CA ILE A 66 -0.02 -1.57 -8.61
C ILE A 66 -0.15 -0.43 -9.64
N ASN A 67 -1.39 -0.09 -10.00
CA ASN A 67 -1.67 0.92 -11.02
C ASN A 67 -2.32 2.15 -10.39
N PHE A 68 -1.95 3.33 -10.88
CA PHE A 68 -2.60 4.60 -10.59
C PHE A 68 -2.85 5.33 -11.91
N ALA A 69 -4.12 5.48 -12.29
CA ALA A 69 -4.52 5.96 -13.60
C ALA A 69 -3.77 5.21 -14.72
N ASP A 70 -2.98 5.92 -15.53
CA ASP A 70 -2.19 5.38 -16.63
C ASP A 70 -0.76 4.94 -16.23
N PHE A 71 -0.40 5.08 -14.97
CA PHE A 71 0.94 4.81 -14.46
C PHE A 71 0.98 3.48 -13.69
N LYS A 72 2.04 2.73 -13.95
CA LYS A 72 2.35 1.49 -13.23
C LYS A 72 3.44 1.75 -12.20
N PHE A 73 3.21 1.30 -10.98
CA PHE A 73 4.16 1.36 -9.88
C PHE A 73 4.53 -0.07 -9.47
N CYS A 74 5.83 -0.31 -9.26
CA CYS A 74 6.30 -1.54 -8.67
C CYS A 74 6.73 -1.23 -7.24
N ILE A 75 6.15 -1.95 -6.28
CA ILE A 75 6.55 -1.90 -4.88
C ILE A 75 7.46 -3.10 -4.66
N THR A 76 8.65 -2.87 -4.11
CA THR A 76 9.58 -3.92 -3.76
C THR A 76 9.93 -3.84 -2.27
N HIS A 77 9.67 -4.92 -1.54
CA HIS A 77 10.07 -5.08 -0.15
C HIS A 77 11.28 -6.01 -0.06
N HIS A 78 12.42 -5.44 0.32
CA HIS A 78 13.64 -6.18 0.59
C HIS A 78 13.70 -6.52 2.08
N TYR A 79 13.88 -7.80 2.41
CA TYR A 79 14.00 -8.25 3.79
C TYR A 79 15.11 -9.28 3.93
N LEU A 80 15.72 -9.30 5.11
CA LEU A 80 16.69 -10.32 5.45
C LEU A 80 15.97 -11.60 5.83
N LYS A 81 16.29 -12.71 5.18
CA LYS A 81 15.74 -14.03 5.52
C LYS A 81 16.28 -14.45 6.89
N GLN A 82 15.44 -14.40 7.92
CA GLN A 82 15.76 -14.92 9.24
C GLN A 82 15.18 -16.33 9.36
N GLU A 83 15.97 -17.30 9.85
CA GLU A 83 15.56 -18.71 9.96
C GLU A 83 14.48 -18.98 11.04
N SER A 84 13.89 -17.92 11.60
CA SER A 84 12.88 -17.95 12.67
C SER A 84 11.42 -17.89 12.19
N ASP A 85 11.15 -18.09 10.90
CA ASP A 85 9.78 -18.19 10.33
C ASP A 85 9.07 -19.51 10.72
N LYS A 86 8.93 -19.76 12.03
CA LYS A 86 8.05 -20.77 12.63
C LYS A 86 7.09 -20.15 13.65
N SER A 87 6.68 -18.90 13.44
CA SER A 87 5.78 -18.20 14.35
C SER A 87 4.58 -17.61 13.63
N ASP A 88 3.81 -18.41 12.89
CA ASP A 88 2.53 -17.94 12.33
C ASP A 88 1.54 -19.09 11.99
N LEU A 89 1.67 -20.24 12.66
CA LEU A 89 0.71 -21.37 12.55
C LEU A 89 -0.22 -21.47 13.78
N LYS A 90 -0.37 -20.40 14.58
CA LYS A 90 -1.10 -20.45 15.86
C LYS A 90 -2.15 -19.34 16.06
N GLU A 91 -2.70 -18.76 15.00
CA GLU A 91 -3.83 -17.80 15.13
C GLU A 91 -5.09 -18.21 14.35
N GLU A 92 -5.28 -19.50 14.02
CA GLU A 92 -6.55 -20.01 13.47
C GLU A 92 -7.16 -21.16 14.30
N LEU A 93 -7.22 -21.04 15.63
CA LEU A 93 -7.93 -22.05 16.44
C LEU A 93 -8.74 -21.55 17.63
N GLU A 94 -9.02 -20.26 17.75
CA GLU A 94 -10.00 -19.76 18.74
C GLU A 94 -10.79 -18.57 18.18
N GLU A 95 -11.92 -18.85 17.52
CA GLU A 95 -13.24 -18.35 17.93
C GLU A 95 -14.37 -19.21 17.33
#